data_AF-A0A4T0W2P3-F1
#
_entry.id   AF-A0A4T0W2P3-F1
#
_cell.length_a   1.000
_cell.length_b   1.000
_cell.length_c   1.000
_cell.angle_alpha   90.00
_cell.angle_beta   90.00
_cell.angle_gamma   90.00
#
_symmetry.space_group_name_H-M   'P 1'
#
loop_
_entity.id
_entity.type
_entity.pdbx_description
1 polymer ?
#
loop_
_entity_poly.entity_id
_entity_poly.type
_entity_poly.pdbx_seq_one_letter_code
_entity_poly.pdbx_strand_id
1 'polypeptide(L)'
;MASAPEAPTAVVPAEAVGDASSGGQKVDPWNVSGEVGADGKVKAIDYKKIVDEFGTKLIDDALLERFERVTGHKPHHFLRRQIVFSHRDLDLILDRVEKKEPFFIYTGRGPSSDSMHIGHVIPFQLTKWLSDVLDAPLVIMMTDGEKRVVLHDGGIAIGFNPERTFIFSDYDYMGGAFYKNITRVAKRITVNTAKAVFGFDDSSNIGKVHFASIQASSAFANSFPHIFGDDEKRTTQIPCLIPCAIDQDPYFRVTRDCAAGLRYAKPSLIHSRFLDALQGPGSKMSASIESSAIFMKDTPKEIQNKMNKYAFSGGKVTAEEQRAEGADPDVDVSYQYLRFFLEDDEELAKIREDYRTGKMLTGEIKKRCAEELAKYCTAFQERRSKVNESTVDLFMARRPLVWGGSESLKALPIREGAAAAGGEGAEGAEGGDGKMTKNQLKKLEKQRQIEEKKAAKAKEKEAAKAAAAAAEGA
;
A
#
# COMPACT_ATOMS: atom_id res chain seq x y z
N MET A 1 -23.79 -30.61 -38.91
CA MET A 1 -22.67 -31.49 -38.49
C MET A 1 -22.20 -31.01 -37.13
N ALA A 2 -22.14 -31.92 -36.16
CA ALA A 2 -21.94 -31.63 -34.74
C ALA A 2 -20.55 -31.04 -34.44
N SER A 3 -20.49 -29.94 -33.68
CA SER A 3 -19.25 -29.48 -33.06
C SER A 3 -19.09 -30.16 -31.70
N ALA A 4 -17.90 -30.70 -31.45
CA ALA A 4 -17.56 -31.46 -30.26
C ALA A 4 -17.75 -30.66 -28.95
N PRO A 5 -18.06 -31.32 -27.82
CA PRO A 5 -18.16 -30.68 -26.52
C PRO A 5 -16.79 -30.16 -26.05
N GLU A 6 -16.79 -28.96 -25.44
CA GLU A 6 -15.62 -28.36 -24.80
C GLU A 6 -15.00 -29.33 -23.77
N ALA A 7 -13.67 -29.42 -23.81
CA ALA A 7 -12.91 -30.24 -22.88
C ALA A 7 -13.03 -29.69 -21.45
N PRO A 8 -13.15 -30.57 -20.43
CA PRO A 8 -13.23 -30.14 -19.03
C PRO A 8 -11.96 -29.37 -18.64
N THR A 9 -12.16 -28.28 -17.90
CA THR A 9 -11.11 -27.42 -17.36
C THR A 9 -10.06 -28.28 -16.65
N ALA A 10 -8.83 -28.24 -17.15
CA ALA A 10 -7.72 -28.99 -16.58
C ALA A 10 -7.56 -28.59 -15.10
N VAL A 11 -7.52 -29.60 -14.24
CA VAL A 11 -7.28 -29.46 -12.80
C VAL A 11 -5.95 -28.74 -12.60
N VAL A 12 -5.98 -27.64 -11.85
CA VAL A 12 -4.80 -26.85 -11.49
C VAL A 12 -3.79 -27.77 -10.77
N PRO A 13 -2.51 -27.82 -11.17
CA PRO A 13 -1.51 -28.62 -10.49
C PRO A 13 -1.44 -28.28 -9.00
N ALA A 14 -1.42 -29.31 -8.15
CA ALA A 14 -1.40 -29.18 -6.68
C ALA A 14 -0.15 -28.46 -6.13
N GLU A 15 0.88 -28.25 -6.97
CA GLU A 15 2.13 -27.58 -6.59
C GLU A 15 2.03 -26.04 -6.51
N ALA A 16 0.89 -25.45 -6.88
CA ALA A 16 0.65 -24.00 -6.76
C ALA A 16 -0.02 -23.59 -5.43
N VAL A 17 -0.37 -24.54 -4.56
CA VAL A 17 -1.01 -24.28 -3.27
C VAL A 17 0.02 -24.52 -2.18
N GLY A 18 0.70 -23.45 -1.75
CA GLY A 18 1.52 -23.48 -0.55
C GLY A 18 0.68 -23.93 0.66
N ASP A 19 1.32 -24.75 1.51
CA ASP A 19 0.81 -25.40 2.71
C ASP A 19 -0.47 -24.75 3.29
N ALA A 20 -1.63 -25.34 2.99
CA ALA A 20 -2.93 -24.83 3.38
C ALA A 20 -3.20 -25.11 4.86
N SER A 21 -2.57 -24.34 5.75
CA SER A 21 -3.02 -24.23 7.13
C SER A 21 -4.28 -23.38 7.16
N SER A 22 -5.34 -23.83 7.85
CA SER A 22 -6.52 -23.01 8.14
C SER A 22 -6.11 -21.79 8.97
N GLY A 23 -5.92 -20.65 8.30
CA GLY A 23 -5.42 -19.42 8.89
C GLY A 23 -6.06 -18.20 8.24
N GLY A 24 -6.15 -17.09 8.98
CA GLY A 24 -6.70 -15.83 8.49
C GLY A 24 -5.91 -15.26 7.30
N GLN A 25 -6.45 -14.22 6.66
CA GLN A 25 -5.78 -13.53 5.55
C GLN A 25 -4.34 -13.11 5.90
N LYS A 26 -3.43 -13.22 4.94
CA LYS A 26 -2.02 -12.85 5.09
C LYS A 26 -1.72 -11.65 4.20
N VAL A 27 -1.38 -10.52 4.80
CA VAL A 27 -1.02 -9.29 4.08
C VAL A 27 0.28 -8.74 4.68
N ASP A 28 1.37 -8.93 3.95
CA ASP A 28 2.70 -8.42 4.25
C ASP A 28 3.40 -7.99 2.94
N PRO A 29 4.56 -7.28 2.99
CA PRO A 29 5.24 -6.78 1.79
C PRO A 29 5.58 -7.83 0.72
N TRP A 30 5.61 -9.11 1.08
CA TRP A 30 5.98 -10.24 0.22
C TRP A 30 4.79 -11.13 -0.13
N ASN A 31 3.82 -11.30 0.78
CA ASN A 31 2.70 -12.22 0.64
C ASN A 31 1.37 -11.48 0.81
N VAL A 32 0.50 -11.66 -0.19
CA VAL A 32 -0.88 -11.21 -0.14
C VAL A 32 -1.76 -12.39 -0.54
N SER A 33 -2.50 -12.92 0.42
CA SER A 33 -3.48 -13.98 0.19
C SER A 33 -4.69 -13.80 1.09
N GLY A 34 -5.88 -14.02 0.51
CA GLY A 34 -7.11 -14.10 1.29
C GLY A 34 -7.14 -15.32 2.22
N GLU A 35 -8.14 -15.35 3.10
CA GLU A 35 -8.39 -16.51 3.96
C GLU A 35 -8.75 -17.75 3.10
N VAL A 36 -8.18 -18.91 3.42
CA VAL A 36 -8.55 -20.18 2.80
C VAL A 36 -9.77 -20.73 3.53
N GLY A 37 -10.90 -20.82 2.82
CA GLY A 37 -12.13 -21.41 3.34
C GLY A 37 -12.00 -22.91 3.63
N ALA A 38 -12.96 -23.46 4.37
CA ALA A 38 -13.04 -24.90 4.65
C ALA A 38 -13.22 -25.76 3.37
N ASP A 39 -13.61 -25.12 2.27
CA ASP A 39 -13.73 -25.68 0.93
C ASP A 39 -12.42 -25.61 0.11
N GLY A 40 -11.34 -25.14 0.71
CA GLY A 40 -10.03 -24.97 0.06
C GLY A 40 -9.94 -23.77 -0.88
N LYS A 41 -10.98 -22.93 -0.98
CA LYS A 41 -10.98 -21.75 -1.85
C LYS A 41 -10.48 -20.52 -1.12
N VAL A 42 -9.67 -19.72 -1.82
CA VAL A 42 -9.20 -18.43 -1.32
C VAL A 42 -10.34 -17.42 -1.41
N LYS A 43 -10.70 -16.80 -0.29
CA LYS A 43 -11.70 -15.73 -0.21
C LYS A 43 -11.11 -14.39 -0.65
N ALA A 44 -11.98 -13.44 -1.00
CA ALA A 44 -11.55 -12.06 -1.18
C ALA A 44 -10.97 -11.48 0.13
N ILE A 45 -10.06 -10.51 -0.01
CA ILE A 45 -9.41 -9.85 1.12
C ILE A 45 -10.44 -8.99 1.87
N ASP A 46 -10.53 -9.18 3.19
CA ASP A 46 -11.35 -8.34 4.07
C ASP A 46 -10.54 -7.11 4.49
N TYR A 47 -10.68 -6.05 3.70
CA TYR A 47 -10.02 -4.78 3.95
C TYR A 47 -10.49 -4.07 5.22
N LYS A 48 -11.71 -4.31 5.72
CA LYS A 48 -12.16 -3.70 6.99
C LYS A 48 -11.41 -4.30 8.16
N LYS A 49 -11.29 -5.64 8.17
CA LYS A 49 -10.49 -6.35 9.16
C LYS A 49 -9.02 -5.90 9.13
N ILE A 50 -8.45 -5.62 7.95
CA ILE A 50 -7.08 -5.08 7.84
C ILE A 50 -6.98 -3.69 8.48
N VAL A 51 -7.97 -2.80 8.27
CA VAL A 51 -7.97 -1.48 8.92
C VAL A 51 -7.88 -1.61 10.44
N ASP A 52 -8.70 -2.50 11.02
CA ASP A 52 -8.72 -2.74 12.47
C ASP A 52 -7.40 -3.34 12.96
N GLU A 53 -6.88 -4.37 12.28
CA GLU A 53 -5.63 -5.04 12.64
C GLU A 53 -4.41 -4.12 12.53
N PHE A 54 -4.37 -3.27 11.49
CA PHE A 54 -3.27 -2.35 11.26
C PHE A 54 -3.45 -1.05 12.05
N GLY A 55 -4.64 -0.79 12.58
CA GLY A 55 -4.98 0.45 13.28
C GLY A 55 -4.89 1.68 12.37
N THR A 56 -5.35 1.56 11.13
CA THR A 56 -5.52 2.69 10.20
C THR A 56 -6.92 3.29 10.34
N LYS A 57 -7.22 4.37 9.62
CA LYS A 57 -8.56 4.96 9.56
C LYS A 57 -9.14 4.80 8.16
N LEU A 58 -10.45 4.59 8.04
CA LEU A 58 -11.12 4.60 6.74
C LEU A 58 -11.17 6.01 6.18
N ILE A 59 -11.10 6.13 4.85
CA ILE A 59 -11.40 7.38 4.15
C ILE A 59 -12.91 7.44 3.97
N ASP A 60 -13.56 8.27 4.77
CA ASP A 60 -15.01 8.48 4.75
C ASP A 60 -15.42 9.66 3.86
N ASP A 61 -16.74 9.82 3.66
CA ASP A 61 -17.29 10.86 2.80
C ASP A 61 -16.95 12.26 3.32
N ALA A 62 -16.91 12.47 4.65
CA ALA A 62 -16.54 13.75 5.24
C ALA A 62 -15.09 14.15 4.90
N LEU A 63 -14.17 13.19 4.89
CA LEU A 63 -12.78 13.42 4.48
C LEU A 63 -12.67 13.69 2.97
N LEU A 64 -13.49 13.03 2.14
CA LEU A 64 -13.55 13.29 0.70
C LEU A 64 -14.09 14.70 0.39
N GLU A 65 -15.18 15.10 1.05
CA GLU A 65 -15.74 16.45 0.95
C GLU A 65 -14.74 17.51 1.41
N ARG A 66 -14.00 17.23 2.49
CA ARG A 66 -12.91 18.10 2.94
C ARG A 66 -11.80 18.18 1.91
N PHE A 67 -11.36 17.05 1.34
CA PHE A 67 -10.34 17.03 0.29
C PHE A 67 -10.75 17.94 -0.87
N GLU A 68 -12.00 17.80 -1.36
CA GLU A 68 -12.52 18.60 -2.46
C GLU A 68 -12.53 20.09 -2.14
N ARG A 69 -13.04 20.45 -0.96
CA ARG A 69 -13.09 21.84 -0.50
C ARG A 69 -11.70 22.47 -0.39
N VAL A 70 -10.74 21.73 0.17
CA VAL A 70 -9.38 22.24 0.44
C VAL A 70 -8.55 22.35 -0.83
N THR A 71 -8.69 21.39 -1.75
CA THR A 71 -7.90 21.36 -2.98
C THR A 71 -8.57 22.09 -4.13
N GLY A 72 -9.89 22.27 -4.10
CA GLY A 72 -10.67 22.76 -5.24
C GLY A 72 -10.82 21.73 -6.37
N HIS A 73 -10.45 20.47 -6.12
CA HIS A 73 -10.50 19.38 -7.10
C HIS A 73 -11.41 18.25 -6.62
N LYS A 74 -12.27 17.77 -7.53
CA LYS A 74 -13.03 16.54 -7.32
C LYS A 74 -12.06 15.40 -6.93
N PRO A 75 -12.27 14.68 -5.81
CA PRO A 75 -11.35 13.64 -5.36
C PRO A 75 -11.15 12.59 -6.44
N HIS A 76 -9.94 12.05 -6.63
CA HIS A 76 -9.65 11.03 -7.65
C HIS A 76 -10.64 9.85 -7.59
N HIS A 77 -10.97 9.21 -8.72
CA HIS A 77 -11.91 8.08 -8.71
C HIS A 77 -11.43 6.93 -7.83
N PHE A 78 -10.12 6.76 -7.61
CA PHE A 78 -9.62 5.80 -6.63
C PHE A 78 -10.09 6.07 -5.20
N LEU A 79 -10.18 7.35 -4.80
CA LEU A 79 -10.70 7.75 -3.51
C LEU A 79 -12.24 7.56 -3.49
N ARG A 80 -12.95 8.11 -4.49
CA ARG A 80 -14.42 8.02 -4.58
C ARG A 80 -14.93 6.59 -4.64
N ARG A 81 -14.20 5.70 -5.31
CA ARG A 81 -14.57 4.28 -5.49
C ARG A 81 -13.98 3.37 -4.42
N GLN A 82 -13.40 3.92 -3.35
CA GLN A 82 -12.86 3.15 -2.22
C GLN A 82 -11.78 2.13 -2.65
N ILE A 83 -11.06 2.42 -3.74
CA ILE A 83 -9.84 1.71 -4.13
C ILE A 83 -8.72 2.14 -3.20
N VAL A 84 -8.62 3.44 -2.93
CA VAL A 84 -7.85 4.00 -1.82
C VAL A 84 -8.82 4.19 -0.68
N PHE A 85 -8.68 3.37 0.36
CA PHE A 85 -9.76 3.14 1.33
C PHE A 85 -9.38 3.48 2.76
N SER A 86 -8.09 3.54 3.07
CA SER A 86 -7.62 3.87 4.42
C SER A 86 -6.47 4.85 4.40
N HIS A 87 -6.24 5.52 5.54
CA HIS A 87 -5.22 6.52 5.71
C HIS A 87 -4.61 6.50 7.12
N ARG A 88 -3.47 7.17 7.26
CA ARG A 88 -2.93 7.66 8.54
C ARG A 88 -2.67 9.15 8.39
N ASP A 89 -3.29 9.95 9.24
CA ASP A 89 -3.02 11.38 9.37
C ASP A 89 -3.17 12.21 8.07
N LEU A 90 -3.94 11.74 7.07
CA LEU A 90 -4.27 12.54 5.87
C LEU A 90 -4.85 13.92 6.23
N ASP A 91 -5.65 14.01 7.30
CA ASP A 91 -6.15 15.28 7.83
C ASP A 91 -5.05 16.31 8.10
N LEU A 92 -3.88 15.86 8.60
CA LEU A 92 -2.75 16.75 8.88
C LEU A 92 -2.06 17.25 7.61
N ILE A 93 -2.16 16.50 6.52
CA ILE A 93 -1.72 16.97 5.20
C ILE A 93 -2.71 18.02 4.69
N LEU A 94 -4.02 17.79 4.82
CA LEU A 94 -5.03 18.78 4.44
C LEU A 94 -4.92 20.08 5.25
N ASP A 95 -4.66 19.99 6.57
CA ASP A 95 -4.35 21.16 7.40
C ASP A 95 -3.19 21.99 6.82
N ARG A 96 -2.16 21.32 6.28
CA ARG A 96 -1.00 21.99 5.69
C ARG A 96 -1.32 22.63 4.36
N VAL A 97 -2.14 21.99 3.53
CA VAL A 97 -2.63 22.59 2.28
C VAL A 97 -3.40 23.88 2.59
N GLU A 98 -4.34 23.84 3.55
CA GLU A 98 -5.11 25.01 3.99
C GLU A 98 -4.20 26.15 4.49
N LYS A 99 -3.15 25.81 5.24
CA LYS A 99 -2.19 26.77 5.82
C LYS A 99 -1.04 27.16 4.88
N LYS A 100 -0.97 26.59 3.67
CA LYS A 100 0.16 26.73 2.73
C LYS A 100 1.52 26.35 3.37
N GLU A 101 1.50 25.38 4.27
CA GLU A 101 2.70 24.81 4.89
C GLU A 101 3.28 23.70 3.99
N PRO A 102 4.61 23.60 3.85
CA PRO A 102 5.22 22.60 2.99
C PRO A 102 5.09 21.18 3.55
N PHE A 103 4.97 20.24 2.63
CA PHE A 103 5.11 18.80 2.81
C PHE A 103 5.64 18.24 1.48
N PHE A 104 5.95 16.94 1.42
CA PHE A 104 6.32 16.30 0.18
C PHE A 104 5.64 14.95 0.03
N ILE A 105 5.62 14.42 -1.19
CA ILE A 105 5.08 13.11 -1.48
C ILE A 105 6.24 12.14 -1.67
N TYR A 106 6.12 10.96 -1.07
CA TYR A 106 7.08 9.88 -1.23
C TYR A 106 6.36 8.61 -1.68
N THR A 107 6.88 7.97 -2.73
CA THR A 107 6.52 6.59 -3.07
C THR A 107 7.76 5.83 -3.54
N GLY A 108 7.65 4.53 -3.76
CA GLY A 108 8.79 3.75 -4.21
C GLY A 108 8.40 2.47 -4.93
N ARG A 109 9.40 1.88 -5.57
CA ARG A 109 9.24 0.63 -6.30
C ARG A 109 10.51 -0.21 -6.19
N GLY A 110 10.32 -1.46 -5.77
CA GLY A 110 11.31 -2.52 -5.95
C GLY A 110 11.21 -3.13 -7.34
N PRO A 111 12.10 -2.81 -8.29
CA PRO A 111 12.11 -3.41 -9.62
C PRO A 111 12.36 -4.92 -9.51
N SER A 112 11.34 -5.74 -9.77
CA SER A 112 11.45 -7.20 -9.70
C SER A 112 11.76 -7.86 -11.05
N SER A 113 11.58 -7.12 -12.15
CA SER A 113 11.71 -7.58 -13.53
C SER A 113 11.66 -6.38 -14.49
N ASP A 114 12.14 -6.57 -15.71
CA ASP A 114 12.09 -5.55 -16.77
C ASP A 114 10.67 -5.16 -17.17
N SER A 115 9.68 -6.04 -16.94
CA SER A 115 8.29 -5.79 -17.32
C SER A 115 7.42 -5.33 -16.14
N MET A 116 6.82 -4.17 -16.26
CA MET A 116 5.74 -3.71 -15.38
C MET A 116 4.39 -4.28 -15.84
N HIS A 117 3.50 -4.57 -14.91
CA HIS A 117 2.09 -4.87 -15.17
C HIS A 117 1.19 -3.77 -14.65
N ILE A 118 -0.08 -3.80 -15.06
CA ILE A 118 -1.07 -2.75 -14.74
C ILE A 118 -1.26 -2.54 -13.23
N GLY A 119 -1.08 -3.59 -12.40
CA GLY A 119 -1.08 -3.42 -10.95
C GLY A 119 0.02 -2.49 -10.41
N HIS A 120 1.19 -2.42 -11.07
CA HIS A 120 2.28 -1.54 -10.64
C HIS A 120 2.02 -0.07 -10.93
N VAL A 121 1.17 0.26 -11.92
CA VAL A 121 0.93 1.66 -12.27
C VAL A 121 -0.06 2.34 -11.32
N ILE A 122 -0.89 1.58 -10.59
CA ILE A 122 -1.95 2.13 -9.73
C ILE A 122 -1.40 3.11 -8.66
N PRO A 123 -0.38 2.77 -7.85
CA PRO A 123 0.16 3.72 -6.89
C PRO A 123 0.79 4.94 -7.56
N PHE A 124 1.45 4.75 -8.71
CA PHE A 124 2.10 5.85 -9.42
C PHE A 124 1.11 6.82 -10.08
N GLN A 125 0.01 6.32 -10.67
CA GLN A 125 -1.06 7.15 -11.22
C GLN A 125 -1.65 8.07 -10.13
N LEU A 126 -1.98 7.49 -8.98
CA LEU A 126 -2.48 8.24 -7.83
C LEU A 126 -1.46 9.27 -7.36
N THR A 127 -0.20 8.87 -7.25
CA THR A 127 0.90 9.72 -6.81
C THR A 127 1.10 10.91 -7.75
N LYS A 128 1.03 10.69 -9.07
CA LYS A 128 1.08 11.75 -10.07
C LYS A 128 -0.06 12.75 -9.84
N TRP A 129 -1.28 12.25 -9.75
CA TRP A 129 -2.47 13.09 -9.55
C TRP A 129 -2.38 13.90 -8.24
N LEU A 130 -1.93 13.29 -7.14
CA LEU A 130 -1.73 13.98 -5.87
C LEU A 130 -0.65 15.05 -5.98
N SER A 131 0.48 14.76 -6.60
CA SER A 131 1.55 15.73 -6.84
C SER A 131 1.05 16.94 -7.61
N ASP A 132 0.22 16.73 -8.63
CA ASP A 132 -0.35 17.80 -9.45
C ASP A 132 -1.37 18.64 -8.67
N VAL A 133 -2.37 18.00 -8.05
CA VAL A 133 -3.48 18.64 -7.32
C VAL A 133 -3.02 19.36 -6.07
N LEU A 134 -2.04 18.79 -5.36
CA LEU A 134 -1.54 19.34 -4.10
C LEU A 134 -0.35 20.29 -4.28
N ASP A 135 0.15 20.44 -5.50
CA ASP A 135 1.35 21.23 -5.80
C ASP A 135 2.53 20.92 -4.87
N ALA A 136 2.85 19.63 -4.72
CA ALA A 136 3.80 19.12 -3.73
C ALA A 136 4.99 18.37 -4.37
N PRO A 137 6.24 18.60 -3.93
CA PRO A 137 7.41 17.92 -4.47
C PRO A 137 7.30 16.41 -4.26
N LEU A 138 7.67 15.66 -5.28
CA LEU A 138 7.57 14.20 -5.31
C LEU A 138 8.97 13.58 -5.32
N VAL A 139 9.17 12.64 -4.42
CA VAL A 139 10.36 11.79 -4.38
C VAL A 139 9.96 10.33 -4.65
N ILE A 140 10.64 9.68 -5.58
CA ILE A 140 10.43 8.28 -5.94
C ILE A 140 11.72 7.49 -5.69
N MET A 141 11.66 6.52 -4.77
CA MET A 141 12.77 5.61 -4.53
C MET A 141 12.67 4.37 -5.41
N MET A 142 13.74 4.06 -6.12
CA MET A 142 13.95 2.79 -6.80
C MET A 142 14.82 1.91 -5.90
N THR A 143 14.34 0.72 -5.51
CA THR A 143 15.02 -0.14 -4.52
C THR A 143 15.85 -1.23 -5.19
N ASP A 144 16.79 -0.81 -6.04
CA ASP A 144 17.74 -1.68 -6.72
C ASP A 144 18.69 -2.39 -5.73
N GLY A 145 18.88 -1.85 -4.52
CA GLY A 145 19.49 -2.49 -3.37
C GLY A 145 18.73 -3.72 -2.87
N GLU A 146 17.40 -3.71 -2.95
CA GLU A 146 16.54 -4.82 -2.53
C GLU A 146 16.42 -5.91 -3.60
N LYS A 147 16.25 -5.50 -4.87
CA LYS A 147 15.87 -6.43 -5.97
C LYS A 147 16.86 -6.54 -7.13
N ARG A 148 18.00 -5.83 -7.09
CA ARG A 148 19.13 -5.89 -8.06
C ARG A 148 18.77 -5.64 -9.52
N VAL A 149 17.65 -4.99 -9.82
CA VAL A 149 17.24 -4.62 -11.19
C VAL A 149 17.24 -3.10 -11.30
N VAL A 150 17.71 -2.55 -12.41
CA VAL A 150 17.70 -1.09 -12.66
C VAL A 150 16.46 -0.77 -13.50
N LEU A 151 15.60 0.13 -13.02
CA LEU A 151 14.43 0.61 -13.77
C LEU A 151 14.74 2.01 -14.32
N HIS A 152 14.85 2.16 -15.64
CA HIS A 152 15.18 3.46 -16.24
C HIS A 152 13.99 4.21 -16.86
N ASP A 153 12.97 3.56 -17.43
CA ASP A 153 11.97 4.26 -18.26
C ASP A 153 10.49 4.09 -17.85
N GLY A 154 10.11 2.94 -17.29
CA GLY A 154 8.71 2.63 -16.99
C GLY A 154 8.06 3.54 -15.96
N GLY A 155 8.81 3.98 -14.94
CA GLY A 155 8.32 4.93 -13.93
C GLY A 155 8.09 6.33 -14.50
N ILE A 156 8.98 6.80 -15.38
CA ILE A 156 8.89 8.11 -16.02
C ILE A 156 7.68 8.18 -16.97
N ALA A 157 7.40 7.08 -17.69
CA ALA A 157 6.29 6.97 -18.65
C ALA A 157 4.89 7.12 -18.02
N ILE A 158 4.78 7.16 -16.68
CA ILE A 158 3.55 7.56 -15.98
C ILE A 158 3.17 9.02 -16.30
N GLY A 159 4.16 9.87 -16.60
CA GLY A 159 3.96 11.27 -16.99
C GLY A 159 4.07 12.24 -15.81
N PHE A 160 4.99 11.99 -14.87
CA PHE A 160 5.28 12.92 -13.78
C PHE A 160 5.81 14.27 -14.29
N ASN A 161 5.57 15.35 -13.55
CA ASN A 161 6.17 16.65 -13.85
C ASN A 161 7.68 16.62 -13.51
N PRO A 162 8.58 16.80 -14.50
CA PRO A 162 10.01 16.74 -14.28
C PRO A 162 10.56 17.91 -13.47
N GLU A 163 9.85 19.03 -13.28
CA GLU A 163 10.33 20.12 -12.42
C GLU A 163 10.08 19.86 -10.93
N ARG A 164 9.11 18.98 -10.62
CA ARG A 164 8.63 18.69 -9.26
C ARG A 164 8.99 17.28 -8.78
N THR A 165 9.63 16.47 -9.61
CA THR A 165 9.86 15.06 -9.30
C THR A 165 11.34 14.74 -9.25
N PHE A 166 11.77 14.05 -8.20
CA PHE A 166 13.09 13.47 -8.07
C PHE A 166 12.97 11.95 -7.96
N ILE A 167 13.59 11.22 -8.89
CA ILE A 167 13.65 9.76 -8.88
C ILE A 167 15.08 9.37 -8.51
N PHE A 168 15.28 8.39 -7.65
CA PHE A 168 16.63 7.98 -7.29
C PHE A 168 16.76 6.47 -7.14
N SER A 169 17.89 5.94 -7.61
CA SER A 169 18.40 4.61 -7.24
C SER A 169 18.92 4.67 -5.81
N ASP A 170 18.58 3.67 -4.99
CA ASP A 170 19.05 3.62 -3.61
C ASP A 170 20.57 3.40 -3.55
N TYR A 171 21.17 2.70 -4.52
CA TYR A 171 22.62 2.58 -4.68
C TYR A 171 23.27 3.92 -5.04
N ASP A 172 22.78 4.60 -6.08
CA ASP A 172 23.41 5.82 -6.60
C ASP A 172 23.23 7.02 -5.67
N TYR A 173 22.13 7.05 -4.92
CA TYR A 173 21.86 8.14 -3.97
C TYR A 173 22.49 7.91 -2.60
N MET A 174 22.96 6.70 -2.31
CA MET A 174 23.52 6.35 -1.00
C MET A 174 24.66 7.29 -0.58
N GLY A 175 24.60 7.76 0.66
CA GLY A 175 25.62 8.64 1.25
C GLY A 175 25.02 9.93 1.82
N GLY A 176 25.91 10.85 2.21
CA GLY A 176 25.52 12.19 2.68
C GLY A 176 24.44 12.20 3.77
N ALA A 177 23.46 13.08 3.62
CA ALA A 177 22.35 13.22 4.57
C ALA A 177 21.41 12.01 4.60
N PHE A 178 21.22 11.33 3.46
CA PHE A 178 20.41 10.11 3.38
C PHE A 178 21.00 9.01 4.26
N TYR A 179 22.31 8.73 4.15
CA TYR A 179 22.98 7.73 4.99
C TYR A 179 23.00 8.09 6.48
N LYS A 180 23.09 9.39 6.83
CA LYS A 180 22.92 9.83 8.22
C LYS A 180 21.55 9.42 8.77
N ASN A 181 20.47 9.58 8.01
CA ASN A 181 19.15 9.14 8.44
C ASN A 181 19.03 7.62 8.50
N ILE A 182 19.61 6.88 7.55
CA ILE A 182 19.62 5.41 7.57
C ILE A 182 20.24 4.90 8.88
N THR A 183 21.39 5.44 9.27
CA THR A 183 22.05 5.05 10.53
C THR A 183 21.27 5.47 11.78
N ARG A 184 20.61 6.64 11.77
CA ARG A 184 19.72 7.10 12.86
C ARG A 184 18.52 6.18 13.02
N VAL A 185 17.88 5.78 11.92
CA VAL A 185 16.72 4.88 11.92
C VAL A 185 17.14 3.46 12.31
N ALA A 186 18.23 2.93 11.74
CA ALA A 186 18.72 1.59 12.04
C ALA A 186 19.00 1.40 13.55
N LYS A 187 19.49 2.43 14.24
CA LYS A 187 19.70 2.41 15.70
C LYS A 187 18.40 2.34 16.53
N ARG A 188 17.23 2.60 15.92
CA ARG A 188 15.92 2.56 16.58
C ARG A 188 15.16 1.26 16.31
N ILE A 189 15.51 0.52 15.26
CA ILE A 189 14.87 -0.75 14.91
C ILE A 189 15.69 -1.89 15.50
N THR A 190 15.15 -2.55 16.53
CA THR A 190 15.80 -3.74 17.09
C THR A 190 15.58 -4.94 16.17
N VAL A 191 16.46 -5.96 16.25
CA VAL A 191 16.25 -7.23 15.55
C VAL A 191 14.89 -7.84 15.90
N ASN A 192 14.49 -7.80 17.17
CA ASN A 192 13.17 -8.30 17.61
C ASN A 192 12.01 -7.54 16.95
N THR A 193 12.13 -6.22 16.78
CA THR A 193 11.15 -5.42 16.04
C THR A 193 11.09 -5.87 14.58
N ALA A 194 12.24 -6.07 13.93
CA ALA A 194 12.29 -6.53 12.55
C ALA A 194 11.67 -7.92 12.39
N LYS A 195 11.97 -8.87 13.28
CA LYS A 195 11.35 -10.21 13.30
C LYS A 195 9.82 -10.12 13.49
N ALA A 196 9.36 -9.31 14.44
CA ALA A 196 7.93 -9.20 14.75
C ALA A 196 7.10 -8.52 13.66
N VAL A 197 7.67 -7.52 12.96
CA VAL A 197 6.94 -6.74 11.95
C VAL A 197 7.03 -7.38 10.57
N PHE A 198 8.20 -7.89 10.21
CA PHE A 198 8.49 -8.38 8.86
C PHE A 198 8.57 -9.90 8.75
N GLY A 199 8.46 -10.64 9.87
CA GLY A 199 8.53 -12.09 9.87
C GLY A 199 9.94 -12.64 9.56
N PHE A 200 10.98 -11.82 9.70
CA PHE A 200 12.35 -12.31 9.55
C PHE A 200 12.74 -13.27 10.66
N ASP A 201 13.71 -14.13 10.37
CA ASP A 201 14.27 -15.14 11.27
C ASP A 201 15.80 -15.10 11.25
N ASP A 202 16.45 -16.03 11.97
CA ASP A 202 17.91 -16.10 12.02
C ASP A 202 18.57 -16.60 10.73
N SER A 203 17.78 -17.06 9.74
CA SER A 203 18.25 -17.40 8.40
C SER A 203 18.26 -16.19 7.44
N SER A 204 17.56 -15.12 7.81
CA SER A 204 17.45 -13.90 7.02
C SER A 204 18.78 -13.14 7.02
N ASN A 205 19.28 -12.80 5.83
CA ASN A 205 20.54 -12.06 5.72
C ASN A 205 20.44 -10.64 6.31
N ILE A 206 21.57 -10.10 6.77
CA ILE A 206 21.64 -8.79 7.42
C ILE A 206 21.15 -7.64 6.52
N GLY A 207 21.26 -7.78 5.20
CA GLY A 207 20.77 -6.80 4.23
C GLY A 207 19.25 -6.68 4.28
N LYS A 208 18.53 -7.81 4.28
CA LYS A 208 17.06 -7.84 4.40
C LYS A 208 16.58 -7.19 5.70
N VAL A 209 17.23 -7.51 6.81
CA VAL A 209 16.90 -6.95 8.13
C VAL A 209 17.18 -5.44 8.17
N HIS A 210 18.27 -4.99 7.56
CA HIS A 210 18.67 -3.58 7.53
C HIS A 210 17.82 -2.73 6.58
N PHE A 211 17.30 -3.31 5.50
CA PHE A 211 16.61 -2.60 4.42
C PHE A 211 15.45 -1.71 4.88
N ALA A 212 14.72 -2.11 5.93
CA ALA A 212 13.65 -1.28 6.51
C ALA A 212 14.12 0.13 6.91
N SER A 213 15.40 0.28 7.31
CA SER A 213 15.98 1.58 7.63
C SER A 213 16.24 2.45 6.39
N ILE A 214 16.51 1.83 5.23
CA ILE A 214 16.70 2.51 3.94
C ILE A 214 15.37 3.07 3.47
N GLN A 215 14.33 2.22 3.39
CA GLN A 215 12.99 2.62 2.98
C GLN A 215 12.30 3.58 3.96
N ALA A 216 12.62 3.50 5.26
CA ALA A 216 12.12 4.48 6.22
C ALA A 216 12.77 5.87 6.05
N SER A 217 14.05 5.93 5.65
CA SER A 217 14.80 7.18 5.59
C SER A 217 14.38 8.10 4.45
N SER A 218 13.85 7.55 3.37
CA SER A 218 13.25 8.31 2.27
C SER A 218 11.96 9.06 2.66
N ALA A 219 11.36 8.73 3.80
CA ALA A 219 10.20 9.44 4.34
C ALA A 219 10.56 10.73 5.10
N PHE A 220 11.85 11.06 5.28
CA PHE A 220 12.30 12.24 6.00
C PHE A 220 12.93 13.27 5.07
N ALA A 221 12.42 14.51 5.08
CA ALA A 221 12.87 15.56 4.16
C ALA A 221 14.36 15.91 4.30
N ASN A 222 14.94 15.80 5.51
CA ASN A 222 16.37 16.02 5.71
C ASN A 222 17.27 14.95 5.07
N SER A 223 16.70 13.90 4.45
CA SER A 223 17.43 13.02 3.53
C SER A 223 17.75 13.68 2.19
N PHE A 224 17.03 14.75 1.82
CA PHE A 224 17.13 15.41 0.51
C PHE A 224 17.47 16.91 0.65
N PRO A 225 18.67 17.27 1.13
CA PRO A 225 19.04 18.67 1.38
C PRO A 225 19.02 19.55 0.11
N HIS A 226 19.32 18.97 -1.04
CA HIS A 226 19.22 19.64 -2.34
C HIS A 226 17.79 20.07 -2.73
N ILE A 227 16.76 19.50 -2.09
CA ILE A 227 15.35 19.86 -2.29
C ILE A 227 14.85 20.76 -1.15
N PHE A 228 15.13 20.39 0.11
CA PHE A 228 14.50 21.01 1.28
C PHE A 228 15.43 21.92 2.10
N GLY A 229 16.72 21.98 1.76
CA GLY A 229 17.75 22.74 2.46
C GLY A 229 18.52 21.96 3.53
N ASP A 230 19.59 22.56 4.04
CA ASP A 230 20.53 21.92 4.98
C ASP A 230 20.19 22.10 6.47
N ASP A 231 19.21 22.96 6.80
CA ASP A 231 18.80 23.17 8.20
C ASP A 231 17.97 21.99 8.70
N GLU A 232 18.65 21.02 9.33
CA GLU A 232 18.02 19.82 9.89
C GLU A 232 16.93 20.15 10.94
N LYS A 233 17.02 21.27 11.68
CA LYS A 233 15.98 21.62 12.67
C LYS A 233 14.64 21.94 11.99
N ARG A 234 14.69 22.48 10.78
CA ARG A 234 13.49 22.81 9.98
C ARG A 234 13.04 21.64 9.13
N THR A 235 13.96 21.02 8.40
CA THR A 235 13.63 19.95 7.44
C THR A 235 13.08 18.71 8.14
N THR A 236 13.50 18.42 9.37
CA THR A 236 12.91 17.33 10.18
C THR A 236 11.45 17.56 10.56
N GLN A 237 10.93 18.78 10.42
CA GLN A 237 9.53 19.14 10.70
C GLN A 237 8.64 19.16 9.45
N ILE A 238 9.19 18.82 8.28
CA ILE A 238 8.45 18.68 7.02
C ILE A 238 7.96 17.24 6.90
N PRO A 239 6.65 16.97 7.02
CA PRO A 239 6.10 15.62 6.89
C PRO A 239 6.07 15.20 5.43
N CYS A 240 5.97 13.89 5.22
CA CYS A 240 5.65 13.33 3.92
C CYS A 240 4.24 12.73 3.89
N LEU A 241 3.66 12.68 2.70
CA LEU A 241 2.51 11.84 2.36
C LEU A 241 3.00 10.65 1.54
N ILE A 242 2.61 9.43 1.93
CA ILE A 242 3.01 8.19 1.26
C ILE A 242 1.79 7.48 0.66
N PRO A 243 1.61 7.56 -0.68
CA PRO A 243 0.69 6.70 -1.40
C PRO A 243 1.33 5.33 -1.64
N CYS A 244 0.71 4.29 -1.07
CA CYS A 244 1.17 2.91 -1.27
C CYS A 244 0.00 1.92 -1.23
N ALA A 245 0.26 0.68 -1.62
CA ALA A 245 -0.66 -0.41 -1.31
C ALA A 245 -0.54 -0.78 0.18
N ILE A 246 -1.60 -1.36 0.76
CA ILE A 246 -1.68 -1.62 2.19
C ILE A 246 -0.60 -2.59 2.71
N ASP A 247 -0.03 -3.45 1.86
CA ASP A 247 1.09 -4.35 2.21
C ASP A 247 2.36 -3.60 2.65
N GLN A 248 2.50 -2.33 2.29
CA GLN A 248 3.65 -1.51 2.66
C GLN A 248 3.50 -0.80 4.02
N ASP A 249 2.31 -0.80 4.62
CA ASP A 249 2.07 -0.15 5.93
C ASP A 249 3.02 -0.64 7.04
N PRO A 250 3.41 -1.94 7.13
CA PRO A 250 4.36 -2.39 8.15
C PRO A 250 5.69 -1.62 8.17
N TYR A 251 6.24 -1.26 7.00
CA TYR A 251 7.44 -0.42 6.92
C TYR A 251 7.20 0.94 7.56
N PHE A 252 6.10 1.59 7.18
CA PHE A 252 5.85 2.97 7.58
C PHE A 252 5.26 3.10 8.99
N ARG A 253 4.65 2.04 9.53
CA ARG A 253 4.31 1.94 10.94
C ARG A 253 5.58 2.02 11.80
N VAL A 254 6.62 1.26 11.44
CA VAL A 254 7.94 1.35 12.09
C VAL A 254 8.58 2.72 11.86
N THR A 255 8.47 3.28 10.65
CA THR A 255 8.97 4.64 10.36
C THR A 255 8.33 5.70 11.26
N ARG A 256 7.02 5.62 11.52
CA ARG A 256 6.31 6.56 12.40
C ARG A 256 6.78 6.47 13.86
N ASP A 257 7.08 5.27 14.33
CA ASP A 257 7.64 5.06 15.67
C ASP A 257 9.07 5.61 15.76
N CYS A 258 9.88 5.36 14.73
CA CYS A 258 11.23 5.93 14.63
C CYS A 258 11.20 7.45 14.58
N ALA A 259 10.26 8.04 13.82
CA ALA A 259 10.08 9.49 13.70
C ALA A 259 9.80 10.14 15.06
N ALA A 260 8.87 9.57 15.84
CA ALA A 260 8.59 10.03 17.20
C ALA A 260 9.86 9.99 18.07
N GLY A 261 10.61 8.89 17.99
CA GLY A 261 11.84 8.71 18.72
C GLY A 261 12.99 9.65 18.30
N LEU A 262 13.00 10.11 17.05
CA LEU A 262 13.98 11.05 16.49
C LEU A 262 13.49 12.51 16.58
N ARG A 263 12.26 12.74 17.05
CA ARG A 263 11.58 14.05 17.05
C ARG A 263 11.39 14.63 15.65
N TYR A 264 11.19 13.75 14.67
CA TYR A 264 10.86 14.12 13.30
C TYR A 264 9.34 14.12 13.09
N ALA A 265 8.88 14.84 12.07
CA ALA A 265 7.50 14.76 11.62
C ALA A 265 7.17 13.32 11.18
N LYS A 266 6.04 12.80 11.67
CA LYS A 266 5.57 11.47 11.27
C LYS A 266 5.09 11.51 9.82
N PRO A 267 5.42 10.48 9.00
CA PRO A 267 4.84 10.37 7.67
C PRO A 267 3.34 10.05 7.76
N SER A 268 2.57 10.67 6.88
CA SER A 268 1.15 10.38 6.63
C SER A 268 1.03 9.36 5.51
N LEU A 269 -0.05 8.57 5.50
CA LEU A 269 -0.24 7.48 4.55
C LEU A 269 -1.64 7.49 3.96
N ILE A 270 -1.74 7.02 2.72
CA ILE A 270 -2.99 6.57 2.11
C ILE A 270 -2.75 5.20 1.47
N HIS A 271 -3.69 4.28 1.66
CA HIS A 271 -3.52 2.89 1.27
C HIS A 271 -4.51 2.50 0.19
N SER A 272 -3.98 1.93 -0.90
CA SER A 272 -4.80 1.28 -1.93
C SER A 272 -5.02 -0.20 -1.62
N ARG A 273 -6.15 -0.71 -2.11
CA ARG A 273 -6.40 -2.13 -2.31
C ARG A 273 -5.45 -2.67 -3.38
N PHE A 274 -5.32 -3.97 -3.44
CA PHE A 274 -4.64 -4.65 -4.54
C PHE A 274 -5.53 -4.71 -5.77
N LEU A 275 -4.90 -4.67 -6.94
CA LEU A 275 -5.54 -5.09 -8.17
C LEU A 275 -5.40 -6.62 -8.24
N ASP A 276 -6.53 -7.32 -8.28
CA ASP A 276 -6.56 -8.79 -8.33
C ASP A 276 -5.83 -9.31 -9.58
N ALA A 277 -5.29 -10.53 -9.51
CA ALA A 277 -4.77 -11.20 -10.70
C ALA A 277 -5.90 -11.63 -11.64
N LEU A 278 -5.54 -11.97 -12.88
CA LEU A 278 -6.52 -12.44 -13.87
C LEU A 278 -7.33 -13.66 -13.37
N GLN A 279 -6.72 -14.55 -12.59
CA GLN A 279 -7.36 -15.77 -12.07
C GLN A 279 -8.49 -15.52 -11.06
N GLY A 280 -8.62 -14.30 -10.53
CA GLY A 280 -9.73 -13.94 -9.66
C GLY A 280 -9.33 -13.38 -8.29
N PRO A 281 -10.36 -13.10 -7.46
CA PRO A 281 -10.21 -12.41 -6.18
C PRO A 281 -9.26 -13.14 -5.21
N GLY A 282 -8.50 -12.37 -4.44
CA GLY A 282 -7.65 -12.91 -3.36
C GLY A 282 -6.27 -13.37 -3.81
N SER A 283 -5.91 -13.11 -5.08
CA SER A 283 -4.57 -13.34 -5.63
C SER A 283 -3.98 -12.05 -6.22
N LYS A 284 -2.66 -11.84 -6.05
CA LYS A 284 -1.93 -10.67 -6.56
C LYS A 284 -1.27 -11.01 -7.90
N MET A 285 -1.26 -10.07 -8.85
CA MET A 285 -0.49 -10.23 -10.10
C MET A 285 0.98 -10.51 -9.79
N SER A 286 1.56 -11.46 -10.53
CA SER A 286 3.00 -11.71 -10.49
C SER A 286 3.62 -11.44 -11.84
N ALA A 287 4.69 -10.65 -11.85
CA ALA A 287 5.49 -10.44 -13.05
C ALA A 287 6.19 -11.73 -13.55
N SER A 288 6.29 -12.77 -12.72
CA SER A 288 6.83 -14.08 -13.10
C SER A 288 5.81 -15.03 -13.72
N ILE A 289 4.50 -14.71 -13.68
CA ILE A 289 3.43 -15.58 -14.19
C ILE A 289 2.66 -14.82 -15.27
N GLU A 290 2.98 -15.11 -16.53
CA GLU A 290 2.46 -14.36 -17.68
C GLU A 290 0.93 -14.42 -17.81
N SER A 291 0.33 -15.55 -17.44
CA SER A 291 -1.13 -15.74 -17.43
C SER A 291 -1.83 -14.99 -16.29
N SER A 292 -1.10 -14.47 -15.30
CA SER A 292 -1.69 -13.80 -14.13
C SER A 292 -1.90 -12.30 -14.31
N ALA A 293 -1.24 -11.69 -15.29
CA ALA A 293 -1.13 -10.24 -15.37
C ALA A 293 -1.24 -9.72 -16.82
N ILE A 294 -1.75 -8.49 -16.92
CA ILE A 294 -1.63 -7.67 -18.12
C ILE A 294 -0.39 -6.81 -17.98
N PHE A 295 0.58 -6.99 -18.88
CA PHE A 295 1.82 -6.22 -18.87
C PHE A 295 1.65 -4.91 -19.62
N MET A 296 2.41 -3.88 -19.21
CA MET A 296 2.43 -2.59 -19.87
C MET A 296 2.96 -2.64 -21.30
N LYS A 297 3.65 -3.73 -21.66
CA LYS A 297 4.15 -4.01 -23.02
C LYS A 297 3.19 -4.83 -23.88
N ASP A 298 2.11 -5.37 -23.31
CA ASP A 298 1.16 -6.20 -24.06
C ASP A 298 0.49 -5.34 -25.15
N THR A 299 0.36 -5.92 -26.34
CA THR A 299 -0.38 -5.35 -27.47
C THR A 299 -1.90 -5.44 -27.24
N PRO A 300 -2.73 -4.64 -27.92
CA PRO A 300 -4.18 -4.74 -27.81
C PRO A 300 -4.74 -6.16 -28.02
N LYS A 301 -4.14 -6.91 -28.95
CA LYS A 301 -4.52 -8.31 -29.22
C LYS A 301 -4.15 -9.26 -28.08
N GLU A 302 -2.97 -9.09 -27.47
CA GLU A 302 -2.56 -9.89 -26.31
C GLU A 302 -3.43 -9.59 -25.09
N ILE A 303 -3.75 -8.32 -24.85
CA ILE A 303 -4.65 -7.89 -23.77
C ILE A 303 -6.01 -8.57 -23.95
N GLN A 304 -6.60 -8.49 -25.15
CA GLN A 304 -7.88 -9.13 -25.45
C GLN A 304 -7.83 -10.65 -25.24
N ASN A 305 -6.78 -11.31 -25.72
CA ASN A 305 -6.61 -12.76 -25.54
C ASN A 305 -6.50 -13.15 -24.06
N LYS A 306 -5.72 -12.40 -23.28
CA LYS A 306 -5.55 -12.65 -21.84
C LYS A 306 -6.85 -12.43 -21.06
N MET A 307 -7.58 -11.34 -21.36
CA MET A 307 -8.90 -11.08 -20.76
C MET A 307 -9.89 -12.19 -21.09
N ASN A 308 -9.95 -12.62 -22.35
CA ASN A 308 -10.86 -13.69 -22.75
C ASN A 308 -10.53 -15.03 -22.08
N LYS A 309 -9.25 -15.42 -22.08
CA LYS A 309 -8.81 -16.75 -21.66
C LYS A 309 -8.61 -16.91 -20.16
N TYR A 310 -8.13 -15.87 -19.47
CA TYR A 310 -7.66 -15.99 -18.08
C TYR A 310 -8.47 -15.17 -17.08
N ALA A 311 -9.14 -14.08 -17.50
CA ALA A 311 -9.90 -13.25 -16.56
C ALA A 311 -11.10 -14.03 -16.01
N PHE A 312 -11.11 -14.22 -14.69
CA PHE A 312 -12.22 -14.82 -13.96
C PHE A 312 -13.51 -14.02 -14.17
N SER A 313 -14.60 -14.76 -14.41
CA SER A 313 -15.92 -14.20 -14.66
C SER A 313 -16.83 -14.42 -13.46
N GLY A 314 -17.59 -13.40 -13.09
CA GLY A 314 -18.74 -13.50 -12.18
C GLY A 314 -20.06 -13.87 -12.89
N GLY A 315 -20.04 -14.05 -14.21
CA GLY A 315 -21.19 -14.45 -15.02
C GLY A 315 -21.44 -15.95 -15.06
N LYS A 316 -22.47 -16.34 -15.83
CA LYS A 316 -22.88 -17.74 -16.02
C LYS A 316 -22.16 -18.36 -17.22
N VAL A 317 -22.21 -19.68 -17.31
CA VAL A 317 -21.58 -20.44 -18.41
C VAL A 317 -22.32 -20.19 -19.72
N THR A 318 -23.65 -20.19 -19.69
CA THR A 318 -24.49 -19.97 -20.87
C THR A 318 -25.06 -18.56 -20.92
N ALA A 319 -25.32 -18.06 -22.13
CA ALA A 319 -25.91 -16.74 -22.33
C ALA A 319 -27.37 -16.70 -21.85
N GLU A 320 -28.09 -17.82 -21.95
CA GLU A 320 -29.46 -17.99 -21.47
C GLU A 320 -29.53 -17.85 -19.94
N GLU A 321 -28.69 -18.58 -19.21
CA GLU A 321 -28.61 -18.46 -17.75
C GLU A 321 -28.19 -17.05 -17.33
N GLN A 322 -27.19 -16.46 -18.01
CA GLN A 322 -26.75 -15.11 -17.68
C GLN A 322 -27.85 -14.08 -17.91
N ARG A 323 -28.65 -14.19 -18.97
CA ARG A 323 -29.80 -13.30 -19.20
C ARG A 323 -30.92 -13.49 -18.19
N ALA A 324 -31.09 -14.71 -17.66
CA ALA A 324 -32.15 -15.01 -16.71
C ALA A 324 -31.78 -14.64 -15.26
N GLU A 325 -30.53 -14.91 -14.86
CA GLU A 325 -30.08 -14.79 -13.47
C GLU A 325 -29.11 -13.63 -13.24
N GLY A 326 -28.57 -13.05 -14.30
CA GLY A 326 -27.55 -12.02 -14.20
C GLY A 326 -26.14 -12.56 -13.90
N ALA A 327 -25.25 -11.64 -13.55
CA ALA A 327 -23.87 -11.91 -13.18
C ALA A 327 -23.48 -11.15 -11.90
N ASP A 328 -22.44 -11.61 -11.20
CA ASP A 328 -21.91 -10.91 -10.03
C ASP A 328 -20.71 -10.02 -10.40
N PRO A 329 -20.88 -8.69 -10.54
CA PRO A 329 -19.79 -7.77 -10.83
C PRO A 329 -18.78 -7.67 -9.67
N ASP A 330 -19.16 -7.98 -8.43
CA ASP A 330 -18.31 -7.74 -7.26
C ASP A 330 -17.16 -8.78 -7.20
N VAL A 331 -17.28 -9.91 -7.89
CA VAL A 331 -16.22 -10.94 -8.05
C VAL A 331 -15.61 -10.97 -9.46
N ASP A 332 -16.17 -10.24 -10.43
CA ASP A 332 -15.72 -10.27 -11.83
C ASP A 332 -14.46 -9.41 -12.07
N VAL A 333 -13.39 -10.03 -12.56
CA VAL A 333 -12.10 -9.34 -12.77
C VAL A 333 -12.20 -8.22 -13.79
N SER A 334 -13.01 -8.39 -14.84
CA SER A 334 -13.18 -7.36 -15.87
C SER A 334 -13.86 -6.12 -15.30
N TYR A 335 -14.91 -6.33 -14.49
CA TYR A 335 -15.54 -5.23 -13.77
C TYR A 335 -14.58 -4.57 -12.77
N GLN A 336 -13.84 -5.38 -12.00
CA GLN A 336 -12.86 -4.84 -11.05
C GLN A 336 -11.83 -3.98 -11.77
N TYR A 337 -11.25 -4.42 -12.90
CA TYR A 337 -10.30 -3.61 -13.67
C TYR A 337 -10.93 -2.31 -14.20
N LEU A 338 -12.18 -2.35 -14.70
CA LEU A 338 -12.88 -1.14 -15.12
C LEU A 338 -13.03 -0.13 -13.97
N ARG A 339 -13.24 -0.57 -12.72
CA ARG A 339 -13.26 0.35 -11.57
C ARG A 339 -11.95 1.14 -11.39
N PHE A 340 -10.81 0.59 -11.84
CA PHE A 340 -9.53 1.29 -11.80
C PHE A 340 -9.29 2.15 -13.06
N PHE A 341 -9.55 1.62 -14.25
CA PHE A 341 -9.09 2.24 -15.49
C PHE A 341 -10.15 3.10 -16.21
N LEU A 342 -11.43 2.87 -15.98
CA LEU A 342 -12.49 3.65 -16.60
C LEU A 342 -12.78 4.92 -15.78
N GLU A 343 -12.56 6.12 -16.32
CA GLU A 343 -12.75 7.37 -15.54
C GLU A 343 -14.23 7.74 -15.32
N ASP A 344 -15.11 7.35 -16.24
CA ASP A 344 -16.53 7.71 -16.22
C ASP A 344 -17.31 6.91 -15.17
N ASP A 345 -17.86 7.61 -14.15
CA ASP A 345 -18.63 7.00 -13.07
C ASP A 345 -20.04 6.56 -13.52
N GLU A 346 -20.65 7.27 -14.48
CA GLU A 346 -21.98 6.93 -15.00
C GLU A 346 -21.91 5.70 -15.90
N GLU A 347 -20.91 5.63 -16.77
CA GLU A 347 -20.67 4.45 -17.60
C GLU A 347 -20.37 3.22 -16.72
N LEU A 348 -19.51 3.37 -15.70
CA LEU A 348 -19.18 2.28 -14.79
C LEU A 348 -20.42 1.79 -14.01
N ALA A 349 -21.29 2.71 -13.57
CA ALA A 349 -22.54 2.37 -12.90
C ALA A 349 -23.50 1.62 -13.83
N LYS A 350 -23.62 2.07 -15.09
CA LYS A 350 -24.42 1.40 -16.11
C LYS A 350 -23.89 0.00 -16.43
N ILE A 351 -22.57 -0.16 -16.58
CA ILE A 351 -21.94 -1.48 -16.80
C ILE A 351 -22.26 -2.41 -15.63
N ARG A 352 -22.19 -1.91 -14.38
CA ARG A 352 -22.52 -2.71 -13.19
C ARG A 352 -23.95 -3.23 -13.25
N GLU A 353 -24.91 -2.35 -13.56
CA GLU A 353 -26.32 -2.68 -13.59
C GLU A 353 -26.67 -3.60 -14.77
N ASP A 354 -26.19 -3.28 -15.97
CA ASP A 354 -26.42 -4.09 -17.17
C ASP A 354 -25.81 -5.50 -17.00
N TYR A 355 -24.64 -5.62 -16.37
CA TYR A 355 -24.02 -6.93 -16.09
C TYR A 355 -24.79 -7.71 -15.01
N ARG A 356 -25.17 -7.03 -13.92
CA ARG A 356 -25.93 -7.63 -12.82
C ARG A 356 -27.31 -8.12 -13.24
N THR A 357 -27.96 -7.44 -14.17
CA THR A 357 -29.29 -7.82 -14.68
C THR A 357 -29.24 -8.80 -15.86
N GLY A 358 -28.04 -9.17 -16.33
CA GLY A 358 -27.88 -10.09 -17.46
C GLY A 358 -28.06 -9.45 -18.83
N LYS A 359 -28.30 -8.13 -18.89
CA LYS A 359 -28.40 -7.37 -20.14
C LYS A 359 -27.05 -7.29 -20.87
N MET A 360 -25.95 -7.21 -20.13
CA MET A 360 -24.58 -7.32 -20.64
C MET A 360 -24.04 -8.73 -20.38
N LEU A 361 -23.47 -9.36 -21.40
CA LEU A 361 -22.86 -10.68 -21.32
C LEU A 361 -21.39 -10.62 -20.89
N THR A 362 -20.88 -11.74 -20.38
CA THR A 362 -19.46 -11.89 -19.97
C THR A 362 -18.48 -11.51 -21.10
N GLY A 363 -18.78 -11.91 -22.34
CA GLY A 363 -17.94 -11.56 -23.49
C GLY A 363 -17.90 -10.05 -23.78
N GLU A 364 -18.99 -9.34 -23.51
CA GLU A 364 -19.11 -7.90 -23.76
C GLU A 364 -18.34 -7.08 -22.73
N ILE A 365 -18.45 -7.42 -21.44
CA ILE A 365 -17.67 -6.73 -20.39
C ILE A 365 -16.17 -6.98 -20.55
N LYS A 366 -15.76 -8.22 -20.90
CA LYS A 366 -14.36 -8.56 -21.19
C LYS A 366 -13.81 -7.74 -22.36
N LYS A 367 -14.60 -7.59 -23.42
CA LYS A 367 -14.25 -6.75 -24.57
C LYS A 367 -14.09 -5.29 -24.17
N ARG A 368 -15.07 -4.71 -23.46
CA ARG A 368 -15.03 -3.32 -23.00
C ARG A 368 -13.84 -3.03 -22.08
N CYS A 369 -13.52 -3.97 -21.19
CA CYS A 369 -12.35 -3.89 -20.32
C CYS A 369 -11.05 -3.98 -21.13
N ALA A 370 -10.95 -4.91 -22.09
CA ALA A 370 -9.76 -5.04 -22.94
C ALA A 370 -9.52 -3.77 -23.77
N GLU A 371 -10.58 -3.12 -24.27
CA GLU A 371 -10.48 -1.85 -24.98
C GLU A 371 -9.94 -0.72 -24.10
N GLU A 372 -10.42 -0.58 -22.85
CA GLU A 372 -9.92 0.44 -21.92
C GLU A 372 -8.45 0.20 -21.54
N LEU A 373 -8.10 -1.06 -21.25
CA LEU A 373 -6.72 -1.43 -20.94
C LEU A 373 -5.79 -1.24 -22.14
N ALA A 374 -6.23 -1.59 -23.35
CA ALA A 374 -5.45 -1.36 -24.56
C ALA A 374 -5.19 0.13 -24.78
N LYS A 375 -6.21 0.97 -24.65
CA LYS A 375 -6.07 2.44 -24.71
C LYS A 375 -5.04 2.94 -23.70
N TYR A 376 -5.13 2.47 -22.45
CA TYR A 376 -4.19 2.86 -21.40
C TYR A 376 -2.75 2.40 -21.70
N CYS A 377 -2.54 1.13 -22.04
CA CYS A 377 -1.24 0.57 -22.34
C CYS A 377 -0.59 1.21 -23.57
N THR A 378 -1.34 1.45 -24.65
CA THR A 378 -0.83 2.14 -25.84
C THR A 378 -0.39 3.57 -25.50
N ALA A 379 -1.21 4.35 -24.78
CA ALA A 379 -0.82 5.70 -24.37
C ALA A 379 0.42 5.70 -23.45
N PHE A 380 0.57 4.69 -22.58
CA PHE A 380 1.77 4.50 -21.77
C PHE A 380 3.00 4.18 -22.63
N GLN A 381 2.88 3.26 -23.59
CA GLN A 381 3.95 2.88 -24.51
C GLN A 381 4.43 4.08 -25.35
N GLU A 382 3.51 4.93 -25.80
CA GLU A 382 3.82 6.17 -26.52
C GLU A 382 4.58 7.20 -25.68
N ARG A 383 4.29 7.29 -24.37
CA ARG A 383 5.09 8.13 -23.46
C ARG A 383 6.44 7.51 -23.20
N ARG A 384 6.49 6.20 -22.99
CA ARG A 384 7.73 5.45 -22.75
C ARG A 384 8.71 5.56 -23.92
N SER A 385 8.23 5.51 -25.17
CA SER A 385 9.09 5.64 -26.35
C SER A 385 9.75 7.02 -26.49
N LYS A 386 9.25 8.03 -25.78
CA LYS A 386 9.82 9.39 -25.73
C LYS A 386 10.83 9.58 -24.59
N VAL A 387 10.95 8.62 -23.67
CA VAL A 387 11.92 8.68 -22.59
C VAL A 387 13.30 8.36 -23.15
N ASN A 388 14.21 9.30 -23.02
CA ASN A 388 15.62 9.18 -23.41
C ASN A 388 16.53 9.41 -22.19
N GLU A 389 17.84 9.25 -22.39
CA GLU A 389 18.85 9.41 -21.32
C GLU A 389 18.77 10.79 -20.66
N SER A 390 18.62 11.88 -21.43
CA SER A 390 18.50 13.23 -20.85
C SER A 390 17.24 13.41 -20.00
N THR A 391 16.15 12.73 -20.35
CA THR A 391 14.93 12.72 -19.52
C THR A 391 15.20 12.00 -18.21
N VAL A 392 15.82 10.82 -18.26
CA VAL A 392 16.23 10.07 -17.07
C VAL A 392 17.13 10.93 -16.18
N ASP A 393 18.18 11.50 -16.76
CA ASP A 393 19.14 12.34 -16.05
C ASP A 393 18.45 13.51 -15.36
N LEU A 394 17.48 14.14 -16.01
CA LEU A 394 16.70 15.22 -15.41
C LEU A 394 15.92 14.76 -14.16
N PHE A 395 15.26 13.60 -14.22
CA PHE A 395 14.54 13.05 -13.07
C PHE A 395 15.49 12.62 -11.94
N MET A 396 16.69 12.11 -12.29
CA MET A 396 17.68 11.60 -11.35
C MET A 396 18.72 12.63 -10.88
N ALA A 397 18.71 13.83 -11.45
CA ALA A 397 19.61 14.90 -11.07
C ALA A 397 19.29 15.44 -9.67
N ARG A 398 20.34 15.56 -8.85
CA ARG A 398 20.29 16.22 -7.53
C ARG A 398 20.20 17.74 -7.72
N ARG A 399 18.98 18.25 -7.88
CA ARG A 399 18.66 19.68 -8.09
C ARG A 399 17.52 20.15 -7.18
N PRO A 400 17.37 21.47 -6.96
CA PRO A 400 16.14 22.03 -6.42
C PRO A 400 14.94 21.67 -7.29
N LEU A 401 13.80 21.42 -6.65
CA LEU A 401 12.52 21.20 -7.33
C LEU A 401 11.68 22.49 -7.34
N VAL A 402 10.67 22.56 -8.20
CA VAL A 402 9.78 23.71 -8.33
C VAL A 402 8.35 23.33 -7.93
N TRP A 403 7.79 24.06 -6.97
CA TRP A 403 6.41 23.93 -6.48
C TRP A 403 5.97 25.19 -5.72
N GLY A 404 4.65 25.43 -5.61
CA GLY A 404 4.07 26.66 -5.04
C GLY A 404 4.30 26.89 -3.54
N GLY A 405 4.93 25.95 -2.83
CA GLY A 405 5.32 26.07 -1.41
C GLY A 405 6.83 26.23 -1.17
N SER A 406 7.64 26.29 -2.22
CA SER A 406 9.12 26.32 -2.12
C SER A 406 9.65 27.55 -1.38
N GLU A 407 9.03 28.72 -1.55
CA GLU A 407 9.42 29.97 -0.87
C GLU A 407 9.16 29.92 0.65
N SER A 408 8.15 29.15 1.07
CA SER A 408 7.72 29.00 2.47
C SER A 408 8.67 28.15 3.31
N LEU A 409 9.61 27.42 2.70
CA LEU A 409 10.62 26.63 3.43
C LEU A 409 11.44 27.50 4.40
N LYS A 410 11.69 28.77 4.05
CA LYS A 410 12.45 29.72 4.88
C LYS A 410 11.63 30.28 6.05
N ALA A 411 10.31 30.19 6.00
CA ALA A 411 9.39 30.70 7.03
C ALA A 411 8.84 29.60 7.94
N LEU A 412 9.23 28.34 7.73
CA LEU A 412 8.78 27.22 8.54
C LEU A 412 9.10 27.41 10.04
N PRO A 413 8.09 27.35 10.92
CA PRO A 413 8.33 27.43 12.35
C PRO A 413 9.09 26.19 12.80
N ILE A 414 10.17 26.39 13.56
CA ILE A 414 10.86 25.31 14.24
C ILE A 414 9.96 24.92 15.42
N ARG A 415 9.21 23.83 15.27
CA ARG A 415 8.40 23.28 16.35
C ARG A 415 9.37 22.63 17.34
N GLU A 416 9.67 23.32 18.44
CA GLU A 416 10.35 22.69 19.58
C GLU A 416 9.45 21.58 20.10
N GLY A 417 9.84 20.33 19.86
CA GLY A 417 9.20 19.11 20.36
C GLY A 417 7.68 19.18 20.46
N ALA A 418 6.96 18.76 19.42
CA ALA A 418 5.51 18.57 19.51
C ALA A 418 5.16 17.60 20.65
N ALA A 419 4.82 18.17 21.82
CA ALA A 419 3.93 17.52 22.76
C ALA A 419 2.64 17.20 22.00
N ALA A 420 2.13 16.00 22.24
CA ALA A 420 0.96 15.45 21.59
C ALA A 420 -0.18 16.47 21.47
N ALA A 421 -0.48 16.90 20.24
CA ALA A 421 -1.77 17.48 19.93
C ALA A 421 -2.76 16.32 19.77
N GLY A 422 -3.39 15.97 20.89
CA GLY A 422 -4.46 14.97 20.97
C GLY A 422 -5.08 14.96 22.36
N GLY A 423 -6.21 15.66 22.51
CA GLY A 423 -7.12 15.54 23.65
C GLY A 423 -7.10 16.75 24.59
N GLU A 424 -8.18 17.52 24.55
CA GLU A 424 -8.56 18.47 25.58
C GLU A 424 -8.57 17.80 26.98
N GLY A 425 -8.05 18.51 27.98
CA GLY A 425 -8.17 18.14 29.40
C GLY A 425 -6.88 17.66 30.06
N ALA A 426 -5.94 18.57 30.29
CA ALA A 426 -4.91 18.38 31.31
C ALA A 426 -4.50 19.73 31.91
N GLU A 427 -5.24 20.15 32.94
CA GLU A 427 -4.73 21.12 33.90
C GLU A 427 -3.59 20.50 34.72
N GLY A 428 -2.50 21.25 34.86
CA GLY A 428 -1.80 21.35 36.14
C GLY A 428 -0.63 20.41 36.44
N ALA A 429 0.56 21.02 36.35
CA ALA A 429 1.61 21.03 37.38
C ALA A 429 2.75 19.99 37.33
N GLU A 430 3.94 20.56 37.11
CA GLU A 430 5.24 20.07 37.58
C GLU A 430 5.25 19.81 39.10
N GLY A 431 6.09 18.86 39.53
CA GLY A 431 6.43 18.67 40.94
C GLY A 431 6.95 17.27 41.24
N GLY A 432 8.24 17.17 41.57
CA GLY A 432 8.88 15.94 41.96
C GLY A 432 8.30 15.35 43.25
N ASP A 433 8.01 14.05 43.22
CA ASP A 433 8.29 13.13 44.31
C ASP A 433 8.19 11.70 43.76
N GLY A 434 8.97 10.75 44.27
CA GLY A 434 9.13 9.39 43.75
C GLY A 434 7.90 8.48 43.89
N LYS A 435 6.68 8.96 43.63
CA LYS A 435 5.44 8.17 43.66
C LYS A 435 4.91 7.91 42.25
N MET A 436 4.66 6.64 41.96
CA MET A 436 4.10 6.20 40.69
C MET A 436 2.74 6.85 40.42
N THR A 437 2.53 7.28 39.19
CA THR A 437 1.27 7.89 38.73
C THR A 437 0.10 6.91 38.84
N LYS A 438 -1.12 7.44 38.95
CA LYS A 438 -2.37 6.65 39.06
C LYS A 438 -2.55 5.64 37.92
N ASN A 439 -2.02 5.94 36.73
CA ASN A 439 -2.02 5.05 35.58
C ASN A 439 -0.96 3.93 35.68
N GLN A 440 0.20 4.19 36.27
CA GLN A 440 1.22 3.16 36.54
C GLN A 440 0.73 2.17 37.61
N LEU A 441 0.05 2.64 38.65
CA LEU A 441 -0.56 1.79 39.68
C LEU A 441 -1.64 0.88 39.09
N LYS A 442 -2.55 1.42 38.26
CA LYS A 442 -3.56 0.62 37.55
C LYS A 442 -2.94 -0.44 36.64
N LYS A 443 -1.82 -0.13 35.99
CA LYS A 443 -1.11 -1.07 35.11
C LYS A 443 -0.47 -2.22 35.92
N LEU A 444 0.16 -1.90 37.06
CA LEU A 444 0.71 -2.88 37.99
C LEU A 444 -0.35 -3.80 38.57
N GLU A 445 -1.49 -3.26 38.97
CA GLU A 445 -2.59 -4.05 39.53
C GLU A 445 -3.21 -4.99 38.50
N LYS A 446 -3.39 -4.52 37.25
CA LYS A 446 -3.83 -5.37 36.14
C LYS A 446 -2.83 -6.48 35.83
N GLN A 447 -1.53 -6.20 35.97
CA GLN A 447 -0.47 -7.18 35.74
C GLN A 447 -0.45 -8.25 36.86
N ARG A 448 -0.64 -7.83 38.12
CA ARG A 448 -0.78 -8.76 39.26
C ARG A 448 -2.00 -9.67 39.12
N GLN A 449 -3.14 -9.14 38.67
CA GLN A 449 -4.34 -9.94 38.40
C GLN A 449 -4.14 -10.96 37.27
N ILE A 450 -3.34 -10.64 36.25
CA ILE A 450 -3.00 -11.57 35.17
C ILE A 450 -2.10 -12.70 35.69
N GLU A 451 -1.12 -12.37 36.54
CA GLU A 451 -0.22 -13.34 37.17
C GLU A 451 -0.97 -14.26 38.14
N GLU A 452 -1.85 -13.72 38.98
CA GLU A 452 -2.73 -14.51 39.87
C GLU A 452 -3.63 -15.46 39.07
N LYS A 453 -4.22 -15.01 37.96
CA LYS A 453 -5.01 -15.88 37.06
C LYS A 453 -4.17 -16.96 36.38
N LYS A 454 -2.93 -16.67 36.01
CA LYS A 454 -2.01 -17.67 35.45
C LYS A 454 -1.61 -18.71 36.51
N ALA A 455 -1.33 -18.28 37.73
CA ALA A 455 -0.99 -19.18 38.84
C ALA A 455 -2.17 -20.08 39.23
N ALA A 456 -3.40 -19.54 39.24
CA ALA A 456 -4.61 -20.33 39.48
C ALA A 456 -4.83 -21.41 38.42
N LYS A 457 -4.69 -21.06 37.13
CA LYS A 457 -4.78 -22.03 36.02
C LYS A 457 -3.68 -23.10 36.06
N ALA A 458 -2.48 -22.74 36.52
CA ALA A 458 -1.39 -23.71 36.68
C ALA A 458 -1.71 -24.73 37.77
N LYS A 459 -2.24 -24.26 38.92
CA LYS A 459 -2.67 -25.14 40.02
C LYS A 459 -3.84 -26.05 39.64
N GLU A 460 -4.83 -25.54 38.90
CA GLU A 460 -5.91 -26.38 38.36
C GLU A 460 -5.37 -27.49 37.43
N LYS A 461 -4.38 -27.15 36.59
CA LYS A 461 -3.78 -28.11 35.66
C LYS A 461 -2.96 -29.18 36.40
N GLU A 462 -2.26 -28.81 37.48
CA GLU A 462 -1.56 -29.79 38.33
C GLU A 462 -2.54 -30.68 39.11
N ALA A 463 -3.62 -30.11 39.66
CA ALA A 463 -4.65 -30.88 40.36
C ALA A 463 -5.36 -31.88 39.43
N ALA A 464 -5.67 -31.47 38.20
CA ALA A 464 -6.24 -32.36 37.19
C ALA A 464 -5.27 -33.49 36.80
N LYS A 465 -3.97 -33.21 36.75
CA LYS A 465 -2.93 -34.21 36.46
C LYS A 465 -2.76 -35.22 37.60
N ALA A 466 -2.82 -34.76 38.85
CA ALA A 466 -2.75 -35.61 40.03
C ALA A 466 -3.99 -36.52 40.15
N ALA A 467 -5.18 -35.99 39.83
CA ALA A 467 -6.42 -36.77 39.82
C ALA A 467 -6.42 -37.86 38.73
N ALA A 468 -5.87 -37.57 37.54
CA ALA A 468 -5.71 -38.55 36.47
C ALA A 468 -4.73 -39.67 36.85
N ALA A 469 -3.61 -39.33 37.50
CA ALA A 469 -2.62 -40.31 37.94
C ALA A 469 -3.13 -41.23 39.07
N ALA A 470 -4.05 -40.76 39.91
CA ALA A 470 -4.68 -41.58 40.96
C ALA A 470 -5.73 -42.56 40.41
N ALA A 471 -6.29 -42.30 39.22
CA ALA A 471 -7.30 -43.16 38.58
C ALA A 471 -6.69 -44.31 37.76
N GLU A 472 -5.43 -44.21 37.35
CA GLU A 472 -4.71 -45.29 36.63
C GLU A 472 -4.00 -46.28 37.56
N GLY A 473 -4.01 -46.03 38.88
CA GLY A 473 -3.33 -46.86 39.89
C GLY A 473 -4.25 -47.66 40.82
N ALA A 474 -5.55 -47.77 40.51
CA ALA A 474 -6.55 -48.48 41.32
C ALA A 474 -7.16 -49.67 40.57
#